data_AF-A0A497S223-F1
#
_entry.id   AF-A0A497S223-F1
#
_cell.length_a   1.000
_cell.length_b   1.000
_cell.length_c   1.000
_cell.angle_alpha   90.00
_cell.angle_beta   90.00
_cell.angle_gamma   90.00
#
_symmetry.space_group_name_H-M   'P 1'
#
loop_
_entity.id
_entity.type
_entity.pdbx_description
1 polymer ?
#
loop_
_entity_poly.entity_id
_entity_poly.type
_entity_poly.pdbx_seq_one_letter_code
_entity_poly.pdbx_strand_id
1 'polypeptide(L)'
;PATSSLDVCKTHISGNSYNLTFILNVKDGSNNPIDLLDMPTINITINGIGKGTFDMSRLSAGIYAYTLEGETLTGSTEVNATAYIPEQNSCLSFLEFYHVIGRTNIPDC
;
A
#
# COMPACT_ATOMS: atom_id res chain seq x y z
N PRO A 1 13.96 -1.92 0.76
CA PRO A 1 12.58 -1.44 1.03
C PRO A 1 12.04 -0.80 -0.25
N ALA A 2 10.74 -0.92 -0.53
CA ALA A 2 10.06 -0.23 -1.62
C ALA A 2 9.19 0.89 -1.06
N THR A 3 9.23 2.07 -1.67
CA THR A 3 8.50 3.25 -1.21
C THR A 3 7.56 3.75 -2.30
N SER A 4 6.35 4.17 -1.92
CA SER A 4 5.46 4.93 -2.80
C SER A 4 4.81 6.06 -2.02
N SER A 5 4.57 7.16 -2.72
CA SER A 5 3.87 8.34 -2.22
C SER A 5 2.67 8.60 -3.11
N LEU A 6 1.56 8.99 -2.50
CA LEU A 6 0.33 9.34 -3.19
C LEU A 6 -0.18 10.68 -2.68
N ASP A 7 -0.24 11.66 -3.59
CA ASP A 7 -0.92 12.92 -3.36
C ASP A 7 -2.40 12.81 -3.72
N VAL A 8 -3.27 12.85 -2.72
CA VAL A 8 -4.72 12.85 -2.91
C VAL A 8 -5.19 14.30 -3.00
N CYS A 9 -5.40 14.79 -4.22
CA CYS A 9 -5.88 16.15 -4.48
C CYS A 9 -7.40 16.32 -4.27
N LYS A 10 -7.79 17.48 -3.72
CA LYS A 10 -9.18 17.92 -3.44
C LYS A 10 -10.12 17.80 -4.66
N THR A 11 -10.79 16.68 -4.81
CA THR A 11 -12.17 16.62 -5.36
C THR A 11 -13.10 15.86 -4.42
N HIS A 12 -12.63 15.57 -3.22
CA HIS A 12 -13.28 14.67 -2.27
C HIS A 12 -13.85 15.47 -1.10
N ILE A 13 -15.17 15.48 -1.03
CA ILE A 13 -16.00 16.18 -0.04
C ILE A 13 -15.60 15.70 1.36
N SER A 14 -15.44 16.63 2.31
CA SER A 14 -15.18 16.31 3.72
C SER A 14 -16.24 15.35 4.27
N GLY A 15 -15.82 14.27 4.92
CA GLY A 15 -16.71 13.31 5.58
C GLY A 15 -16.76 11.90 4.97
N ASN A 16 -16.03 11.65 3.88
CA ASN A 16 -15.94 10.31 3.29
C ASN A 16 -14.81 9.49 3.93
N SER A 17 -15.10 8.22 4.19
CA SER A 17 -14.11 7.20 4.56
C SER A 17 -13.63 6.46 3.31
N TYR A 18 -12.32 6.16 3.29
CA TYR A 18 -11.65 5.47 2.20
C TYR A 18 -10.98 4.20 2.69
N ASN A 19 -11.01 3.17 1.86
CA ASN A 19 -10.13 2.04 1.99
C ASN A 19 -8.92 2.28 1.08
N LEU A 20 -7.74 2.33 1.69
CA LEU A 20 -6.46 2.50 1.01
C LEU A 20 -5.83 1.12 0.86
N THR A 21 -5.78 0.60 -0.36
CA THR A 21 -5.13 -0.68 -0.65
C THR A 21 -3.75 -0.44 -1.22
N PHE A 22 -2.76 -1.05 -0.60
CA PHE A 22 -1.36 -0.99 -0.96
C PHE A 22 -0.97 -2.32 -1.57
N ILE A 23 -0.39 -2.31 -2.76
CA ILE A 23 0.00 -3.53 -3.47
C ILE A 23 1.50 -3.51 -3.72
N LEU A 24 2.17 -4.57 -3.29
CA LEU A 24 3.57 -4.86 -3.53
C LEU A 24 3.70 -6.00 -4.53
N ASN A 25 4.25 -5.68 -5.69
CA ASN A 25 4.67 -6.66 -6.68
C ASN A 25 6.17 -6.96 -6.50
N VAL A 26 6.48 -8.24 -6.30
CA VAL A 26 7.82 -8.77 -6.11
C VAL A 26 8.18 -9.61 -7.33
N LYS A 27 9.25 -9.22 -8.03
CA LYS A 27 9.68 -9.89 -9.25
C LYS A 27 11.20 -10.09 -9.31
N ASP A 28 11.61 -11.08 -10.10
CA ASP A 28 13.01 -11.29 -10.49
C ASP A 28 13.45 -10.29 -11.57
N GLY A 29 14.72 -10.35 -11.96
CA GLY A 29 15.31 -9.47 -12.98
C GLY A 29 14.83 -9.77 -14.40
N SER A 30 14.07 -10.85 -14.58
CA SER A 30 13.39 -11.23 -15.81
C SER A 30 11.88 -10.89 -15.77
N ASN A 31 11.43 -10.14 -14.76
CA ASN A 31 10.04 -9.73 -14.54
C ASN A 31 9.08 -10.90 -14.23
N ASN A 32 9.59 -12.04 -13.75
CA ASN A 32 8.76 -13.13 -13.25
C ASN A 32 8.39 -12.89 -11.78
N PRO A 33 7.15 -13.17 -11.36
CA PRO A 33 6.76 -13.04 -9.95
C PRO A 33 7.56 -13.99 -9.05
N ILE A 34 8.04 -13.49 -7.90
CA ILE A 34 8.70 -14.29 -6.87
C ILE A 34 7.87 -14.25 -5.59
N ASP A 35 7.54 -15.42 -5.05
CA ASP A 35 7.04 -15.53 -3.68
C ASP A 35 8.17 -15.42 -2.66
N LEU A 36 7.95 -14.55 -1.69
CA LEU A 36 8.78 -14.38 -0.50
C LEU A 36 8.53 -15.54 0.47
N LEU A 37 9.60 -15.97 1.15
CA LEU A 37 9.54 -16.97 2.23
C LEU A 37 8.81 -16.44 3.46
N ASP A 38 9.05 -15.17 3.80
CA ASP A 38 8.41 -14.45 4.89
C ASP A 38 7.48 -13.37 4.35
N MET A 39 6.38 -13.11 5.06
CA MET A 39 5.45 -12.05 4.66
C MET A 39 6.14 -10.68 4.77
N PRO A 40 5.99 -9.80 3.76
CA PRO A 40 6.50 -8.45 3.86
C PRO A 40 5.63 -7.64 4.82
N THR A 41 6.24 -6.61 5.43
CA THR A 41 5.52 -5.64 6.24
C THR A 41 5.43 -4.31 5.52
N ILE A 42 4.45 -3.49 5.90
CA ILE A 42 4.23 -2.16 5.36
C ILE A 42 4.08 -1.15 6.48
N ASN A 43 4.88 -0.08 6.44
CA ASN A 43 4.71 1.09 7.30
C ASN A 43 3.97 2.18 6.52
N ILE A 44 2.93 2.75 7.12
CA ILE A 44 2.07 3.76 6.47
C ILE A 44 2.09 5.05 7.30
N THR A 45 2.26 6.18 6.63
CA THR A 45 2.03 7.51 7.19
C THR A 45 1.04 8.31 6.34
N ILE A 46 0.20 9.11 7.00
CA ILE A 46 -0.75 10.01 6.34
C ILE A 46 -0.49 11.42 6.88
N ASN A 47 -0.14 12.37 6.00
CA ASN A 47 0.29 13.72 6.38
C ASN A 47 1.39 13.72 7.45
N GLY A 48 2.34 12.79 7.35
CA GLY A 48 3.41 12.60 8.32
C GLY A 48 3.00 11.91 9.63
N ILE A 49 1.72 11.59 9.84
CA ILE A 49 1.23 10.88 11.02
C ILE A 49 1.34 9.37 10.79
N GLY A 50 2.10 8.68 11.64
CA GLY A 50 2.25 7.23 11.58
C GLY A 50 0.94 6.49 11.88
N LYS A 51 0.54 5.60 10.97
CA LYS A 51 -0.61 4.71 11.14
C LYS A 51 -0.20 3.37 11.74
N GLY A 52 1.01 2.93 11.47
CA GLY A 52 1.58 1.70 12.03
C GLY A 52 2.33 0.90 10.99
N THR A 53 2.86 -0.23 11.46
CA THR A 53 3.46 -1.28 10.63
C THR A 53 2.54 -2.49 10.64
N PHE A 54 2.25 -3.01 9.45
CA PHE A 54 1.28 -4.08 9.27
C PHE A 54 1.88 -5.21 8.43
N ASP A 55 1.46 -6.45 8.71
CA ASP A 55 1.78 -7.59 7.86
C ASP A 55 0.94 -7.53 6.58
N MET A 56 1.59 -7.66 5.43
CA MET A 56 0.88 -7.78 4.16
C MET A 56 0.43 -9.22 3.94
N SER A 57 -0.70 -9.38 3.29
CA SER A 57 -1.25 -10.69 2.89
C SER A 57 -0.89 -11.00 1.45
N ARG A 58 -0.55 -12.26 1.16
CA ARG A 58 -0.35 -12.73 -0.22
C ARG A 58 -1.70 -12.78 -0.95
N LEU A 59 -1.80 -12.09 -2.08
CA LEU A 59 -2.96 -12.14 -2.97
C LEU A 59 -2.78 -13.17 -4.09
N SER A 60 -1.57 -13.24 -4.65
CA SER A 60 -1.19 -14.20 -5.68
C SER A 60 0.33 -14.35 -5.71
N ALA A 61 0.86 -15.13 -6.65
CA ALA A 61 2.30 -15.34 -6.77
C ALA A 61 3.03 -13.99 -6.93
N GLY A 62 3.93 -13.68 -5.99
CA GLY A 62 4.69 -12.44 -5.94
C GLY A 62 3.87 -11.15 -5.77
N ILE A 63 2.58 -11.24 -5.40
CA ILE A 63 1.73 -10.08 -5.14
C ILE A 63 1.25 -10.12 -3.70
N TYR A 64 1.58 -9.06 -2.97
CA TYR A 64 1.20 -8.87 -1.57
C TYR A 64 0.38 -7.61 -1.43
N ALA A 65 -0.62 -7.60 -0.55
CA ALA A 65 -1.43 -6.42 -0.30
C ALA A 65 -1.77 -6.22 1.16
N TYR A 66 -2.02 -4.97 1.50
CA TYR A 66 -2.63 -4.58 2.76
C TYR A 66 -3.67 -3.49 2.48
N THR A 67 -4.80 -3.56 3.18
CA THR A 67 -5.85 -2.55 3.10
C THR A 67 -5.97 -1.85 4.44
N LEU A 68 -5.70 -0.55 4.45
CA LEU A 68 -6.01 0.33 5.57
C LEU A 68 -7.44 0.84 5.40
N GLU A 69 -8.33 0.39 6.27
CA GLU A 69 -9.77 0.63 6.15
C GLU A 69 -10.22 1.91 6.86
N GLY A 70 -11.25 2.54 6.32
CA GLY A 70 -12.00 3.59 7.03
C GLY A 70 -11.28 4.93 7.20
N GLU A 71 -10.21 5.17 6.45
CA GLU A 71 -9.40 6.38 6.60
C GLU A 71 -10.15 7.61 6.11
N THR A 72 -10.29 8.60 6.99
CA THR A 72 -10.91 9.86 6.65
C THR A 72 -9.84 10.80 6.12
N LEU A 73 -9.87 11.04 4.80
CA LEU A 73 -8.93 11.94 4.14
C LEU A 73 -9.57 13.32 3.98
N THR A 74 -8.92 14.36 4.47
CA THR A 74 -9.43 15.74 4.41
C THR A 74 -8.44 16.65 3.70
N GLY A 75 -8.90 17.36 2.67
CA GLY A 75 -8.06 18.33 1.96
C GLY A 75 -6.96 17.66 1.14
N SER A 76 -5.83 18.37 0.97
CA SER A 76 -4.64 17.78 0.36
C SER A 76 -4.07 16.76 1.34
N THR A 77 -4.08 15.49 0.97
CA THR A 77 -3.56 14.41 1.82
C THR A 77 -2.40 13.73 1.12
N GLU A 78 -1.25 13.71 1.79
CA GLU A 78 -0.07 12.93 1.40
C GLU A 78 -0.14 11.57 2.10
N VAL A 79 -0.13 10.48 1.34
CA VAL A 79 -0.04 9.12 1.87
C VAL A 79 1.31 8.55 1.46
N ASN A 80 2.14 8.21 2.45
CA ASN A 80 3.42 7.57 2.22
C ASN A 80 3.39 6.15 2.77
N ALA A 81 3.82 5.19 1.97
CA ALA A 81 3.96 3.82 2.41
C ALA A 81 5.32 3.24 2.02
N THR A 82 5.90 2.50 2.97
CA THR A 82 7.18 1.82 2.80
C THR A 82 7.00 0.34 3.11
N ALA A 83 7.20 -0.51 2.11
CA ALA A 83 7.21 -1.95 2.27
C ALA A 83 8.63 -2.46 2.60
N TYR A 84 8.71 -3.33 3.59
CA TYR A 84 9.92 -4.00 4.03
C TYR A 84 9.82 -5.49 3.73
N ILE A 85 10.85 -5.99 3.05
CA ILE A 85 11.00 -7.41 2.75
C ILE A 85 12.12 -7.93 3.66
N PRO A 86 11.88 -8.99 4.45
CA PRO A 86 12.91 -9.61 5.26
C PRO A 86 14.11 -10.05 4.39
N GLU A 87 15.33 -9.85 4.90
CA GLU A 87 16.59 -9.93 4.16
C GLU A 87 16.93 -11.31 3.55
N GLN A 88 16.13 -12.35 3.78
CA GLN A 88 16.40 -13.69 3.24
C GLN A 88 16.24 -13.83 1.71
N ASN A 89 15.89 -12.75 0.99
CA ASN A 89 15.61 -12.78 -0.45
C ASN A 89 16.61 -11.94 -1.27
N SER A 90 17.90 -12.27 -1.21
CA SER A 90 19.00 -11.53 -1.85
C SER A 90 18.99 -11.49 -3.39
N CYS A 91 17.96 -12.02 -4.06
CA CYS A 91 17.83 -12.04 -5.52
C CYS A 91 16.68 -11.17 -6.07
N LEU A 92 16.01 -10.36 -5.23
CA LEU A 92 14.94 -9.48 -5.67
C LEU A 92 15.52 -8.29 -6.44
N SER A 93 15.23 -8.23 -7.74
CA SER A 93 15.80 -7.23 -8.65
C SER A 93 14.80 -6.13 -9.00
N PHE A 94 13.51 -6.35 -8.73
CA PHE A 94 12.48 -5.39 -9.06
C PHE A 94 11.33 -5.40 -8.04
N LEU A 95 11.05 -4.22 -7.47
CA LEU A 95 9.90 -3.97 -6.59
C LEU A 95 9.05 -2.87 -7.22
N GLU A 96 7.78 -3.17 -7.45
CA GLU A 96 6.80 -2.22 -7.97
C GLU A 96 5.69 -2.06 -6.94
N PHE A 97 5.41 -0.81 -6.57
CA PHE A 97 4.56 -0.49 -5.43
C PHE A 97 3.56 0.60 -5.82
N TYR A 98 2.26 0.31 -5.69
CA TYR A 98 1.20 1.23 -6.08
C TYR A 98 0.01 1.17 -5.12
N HIS A 99 -0.81 2.22 -5.20
CA HIS A 99 -1.95 2.45 -4.32
C HIS A 99 -3.26 2.38 -5.11
N VAL A 100 -4.30 1.84 -4.47
CA VAL A 100 -5.69 1.89 -4.96
C VAL A 100 -6.57 2.49 -3.88
N ILE A 101 -7.30 3.56 -4.21
CA ILE A 101 -8.25 4.19 -3.30
C ILE A 101 -9.67 3.72 -3.65
N GLY A 102 -10.30 3.01 -2.73
CA GLY A 102 -11.73 2.69 -2.78
C GLY A 102 -12.53 3.59 -1.84
N ARG A 103 -13.71 4.08 -2.27
CA ARG A 103 -14.67 4.74 -1.36
C ARG A 103 -15.54 3.67 -0.69
N THR A 104 -15.67 3.71 0.64
CA THR A 104 -16.52 2.77 1.39
C THR A 104 -17.90 3.30 1.73
N ASN A 105 -18.12 4.60 1.64
CA ASN A 105 -19.44 5.22 1.83
C ASN A 105 -19.83 6.00 0.56
N ILE A 106 -20.61 5.37 -0.31
CA ILE A 106 -21.47 6.10 -1.25
C ILE A 106 -22.78 6.25 -0.47
N PRO A 107 -23.22 7.46 -0.07
CA PRO A 107 -24.57 7.61 0.44
C PRO A 107 -25.49 7.17 -0.70
N ASP A 108 -26.31 6.14 -0.46
CA ASP A 108 -27.42 5.84 -1.36
C ASP A 108 -28.28 7.11 -1.45
N CYS A 109 -28.37 7.65 -2.67
CA CYS A 109 -29.24 8.79 -2.97
C CYS A 109 -30.71 8.40 -2.83
#